data_AF-A0A1I8Q8R0-F1
#
_entry.id   AF-A0A1I8Q8R0-F1
#
_cell.length_a   1.000
_cell.length_b   1.000
_cell.length_c   1.000
_cell.angle_alpha   90.00
_cell.angle_beta   90.00
_cell.angle_gamma   90.00
#
_symmetry.space_group_name_H-M   'P 1'
#
loop_
_entity.id
_entity.type
_entity.pdbx_description
1 polymer ?
#
loop_
_entity_poly.entity_id
_entity_poly.type
_entity_poly.pdbx_seq_one_letter_code
_entity_poly.pdbx_strand_id
1 'polypeptide(L)'
;MRAVRRNNATGAFSWIGSDGWSARNLVSDGNEPEVEGTLSVQPQANPVKGFEEYFLSLTVENNQRNPWFVEFWEDHFQCRYPGSSSTPYNNYNRTCSKTERLSREDTDFEDQLQFVSDAVMAFAYALRDMHRELCDGKPSLCDAMKPTKGADLLRFLRKVEFEGLSGDHFRFDTNGDGPARYNIIHFKQSKEGQYNWVKVGEYYEGELRLNMS
;
A
#
# COMPACT_ATOMS: atom_id res chain seq x y z
N MET A 1 4.19 20.82 9.94
CA MET A 1 5.65 21.04 9.82
C MET A 1 6.02 22.41 9.25
N ARG A 2 5.69 22.74 7.99
CA ARG A 2 5.98 24.07 7.42
C ARG A 2 5.57 25.27 8.28
N ALA A 3 4.42 25.19 8.97
CA ALA A 3 4.00 26.25 9.89
C ALA A 3 4.90 26.39 11.14
N VAL A 4 5.43 25.28 11.66
CA VAL A 4 6.40 25.28 12.77
C VAL A 4 7.69 25.97 12.34
N ARG A 5 8.21 25.62 11.16
CA ARG A 5 9.37 26.29 10.57
C ARG A 5 9.15 27.79 10.41
N ARG A 6 8.02 28.21 9.82
CA ARG A 6 7.70 29.64 9.62
C ARG A 6 7.63 30.45 10.92
N ASN A 7 7.37 29.80 12.06
CA ASN A 7 7.27 30.44 13.36
C ASN A 7 8.48 30.18 14.27
N ASN A 8 9.57 29.60 13.77
CA ASN A 8 10.74 29.22 14.58
C ASN A 8 10.39 28.40 15.84
N ALA A 9 9.42 27.49 15.70
CA ALA A 9 8.93 26.66 16.81
C ALA A 9 9.44 25.21 16.74
N THR A 10 10.54 24.96 16.02
CA THR A 10 11.14 23.63 15.90
C THR A 10 11.54 23.09 17.27
N GLY A 11 11.14 21.85 17.59
CA GLY A 11 11.34 21.23 18.90
C GLY A 11 10.38 21.70 20.01
N ALA A 12 9.47 22.65 19.73
CA ALA A 12 8.51 23.11 20.73
C ALA A 12 7.34 22.14 20.96
N PHE A 13 7.12 21.21 20.03
CA PHE A 13 6.02 20.24 20.04
C PHE A 13 6.54 18.83 19.84
N SER A 14 5.86 17.87 20.47
CA SER A 14 6.01 16.45 20.17
C SER A 14 4.79 15.99 19.37
N TRP A 15 5.02 15.17 18.36
CA TRP A 15 3.96 14.66 17.50
C TRP A 15 3.65 13.21 17.82
N ILE A 16 2.35 12.90 17.88
CA ILE A 16 1.84 11.54 17.87
C ILE A 16 1.04 11.40 16.57
N GLY A 17 1.61 10.66 15.62
CA GLY A 17 1.05 10.46 14.30
C GLY A 17 0.16 9.22 14.22
N SER A 18 -0.88 9.30 13.39
CA SER A 18 -1.57 8.13 12.88
C SER A 18 -0.86 7.56 11.65
N ASP A 19 -1.35 6.43 11.16
CA ASP A 19 -0.91 5.75 9.94
C ASP A 19 -0.94 6.63 8.68
N GLY A 20 -1.83 7.63 8.62
CA GLY A 20 -1.97 8.53 7.46
C GLY A 20 -0.70 9.32 7.07
N TRP A 21 0.27 9.44 7.96
CA TRP A 21 1.57 10.07 7.67
C TRP A 21 2.78 9.34 8.28
N SER A 22 2.56 8.16 8.86
CA SER A 22 3.62 7.31 9.39
C SER A 22 4.50 6.79 8.26
N ALA A 23 5.83 6.86 8.40
CA ALA A 23 6.78 6.26 7.45
C ALA A 23 6.60 6.64 5.97
N ARG A 24 5.93 7.77 5.69
CA ARG A 24 5.76 8.28 4.32
C ARG A 24 6.74 9.43 4.08
N ASN A 25 7.62 9.24 3.10
CA ASN A 25 8.59 10.25 2.65
C ASN A 25 7.91 11.60 2.35
N LEU A 26 6.71 11.57 1.78
CA LEU A 26 5.91 12.77 1.46
C LEU A 26 5.75 13.77 2.62
N VAL A 27 5.76 13.32 3.88
CA VAL A 27 5.56 14.20 5.04
C VAL A 27 6.86 14.61 5.72
N SER A 28 7.87 13.73 5.73
CA SER A 28 9.18 14.02 6.31
C SER A 28 10.07 14.85 5.39
N ASP A 29 9.99 14.62 4.09
CA ASP A 29 10.97 15.15 3.13
C ASP A 29 10.99 16.68 3.12
N GLY A 30 12.18 17.24 3.35
CA GLY A 30 12.44 18.66 3.46
C GLY A 30 11.86 19.32 4.73
N ASN A 31 11.32 18.55 5.67
CA ASN A 31 10.74 18.99 6.95
C ASN A 31 11.27 18.19 8.15
N GLU A 32 12.39 17.49 7.98
CA GLU A 32 12.93 16.51 8.91
C GLU A 32 13.18 17.11 10.31
N PRO A 33 13.80 18.30 10.47
CA PRO A 33 14.01 18.89 11.80
C PRO A 33 12.70 19.19 12.54
N GLU A 34 11.62 19.54 11.84
CA GLU A 34 10.31 19.81 12.46
C GLU A 34 9.54 18.54 12.80
N VAL A 35 9.89 17.40 12.19
CA VAL A 35 9.29 16.08 12.40
C VAL A 35 10.06 15.27 13.45
N GLU A 36 11.31 15.63 13.74
CA GLU A 36 12.14 14.92 14.72
C GLU A 36 11.42 14.74 16.07
N GLY A 37 11.53 13.54 16.63
CA GLY A 37 10.88 13.19 17.90
C GLY A 37 9.45 12.67 17.75
N THR A 38 8.92 12.58 16.53
CA THR A 38 7.58 12.03 16.27
C THR A 38 7.51 10.56 16.64
N LEU A 39 6.48 10.19 17.41
CA LEU A 39 6.03 8.80 17.53
C LEU A 39 4.84 8.60 16.60
N SER A 40 4.79 7.48 15.89
CA SER A 40 3.68 7.16 14.99
C SER A 40 3.36 5.68 14.99
N VAL A 41 2.19 5.33 14.47
CA VAL A 41 1.74 3.96 14.26
C VAL A 41 1.80 3.62 12.78
N GLN A 42 2.44 2.52 12.43
CA GLN A 42 2.52 2.03 11.05
C GLN A 42 1.87 0.65 10.99
N PRO A 43 0.79 0.45 10.20
CA PRO A 43 0.22 -0.87 9.98
C PRO A 43 1.30 -1.86 9.54
N GLN A 44 1.33 -3.04 10.16
CA GLN A 44 2.28 -4.08 9.77
C GLN A 44 1.83 -4.69 8.45
N ALA A 45 2.66 -4.53 7.42
CA ALA A 45 2.49 -5.14 6.13
C ALA A 45 3.81 -5.77 5.69
N ASN A 46 3.70 -6.91 5.01
CA ASN A 46 4.78 -7.68 4.45
C ASN A 46 4.76 -7.55 2.91
N PRO A 47 5.92 -7.62 2.25
CA PRO A 47 5.98 -7.56 0.79
C PRO A 47 5.13 -8.66 0.13
N VAL A 48 4.37 -8.27 -0.89
CA VAL A 48 3.57 -9.22 -1.69
C VAL A 48 4.46 -9.93 -2.69
N LYS A 49 4.60 -11.25 -2.55
CA LYS A 49 5.50 -12.04 -3.38
C LYS A 49 5.14 -11.92 -4.87
N GLY A 50 6.12 -11.56 -5.69
CA GLY A 50 5.98 -11.47 -7.15
C GLY A 50 5.39 -10.16 -7.67
N PHE A 51 4.86 -9.29 -6.79
CA PHE A 51 4.26 -8.03 -7.25
C PHE A 51 5.31 -7.06 -7.80
N GLU A 52 6.44 -6.94 -7.12
CA GLU A 52 7.53 -6.06 -7.53
C GLU A 52 8.10 -6.49 -8.88
N GLU A 53 8.40 -7.79 -9.06
CA GLU A 53 8.89 -8.32 -10.34
C GLU A 53 7.86 -8.13 -11.45
N TYR A 54 6.58 -8.34 -11.14
CA TYR A 54 5.48 -8.08 -12.07
C TYR A 54 5.45 -6.60 -12.48
N PHE A 55 5.47 -5.67 -11.53
CA PHE A 55 5.35 -4.24 -11.78
C PHE A 55 6.54 -3.70 -12.58
N LEU A 56 7.77 -4.09 -12.23
CA LEU A 56 8.99 -3.68 -12.93
C LEU A 56 9.07 -4.24 -14.36
N SER A 57 8.38 -5.35 -14.64
CA SER A 57 8.29 -5.92 -15.99
C SER A 57 7.33 -5.17 -16.93
N LEU A 58 6.53 -4.24 -16.40
CA LEU A 58 5.56 -3.50 -17.19
C LEU A 58 6.25 -2.47 -18.10
N THR A 59 5.71 -2.36 -19.31
CA THR A 59 6.04 -1.31 -20.26
C THR A 59 4.75 -0.75 -20.85
N VAL A 60 4.82 0.43 -21.46
CA VAL A 60 3.67 1.02 -22.13
C VAL A 60 3.11 0.07 -23.20
N GLU A 61 3.95 -0.70 -23.88
CA GLU A 61 3.54 -1.64 -24.93
C GLU A 61 2.75 -2.82 -24.37
N ASN A 62 3.15 -3.38 -23.22
CA ASN A 62 2.55 -4.59 -22.66
C ASN A 62 1.37 -4.33 -21.69
N ASN A 63 1.17 -3.08 -21.27
CA ASN A 63 0.15 -2.71 -20.28
C ASN A 63 -0.95 -1.80 -20.85
N GLN A 64 -1.66 -2.27 -21.87
CA GLN A 64 -2.75 -1.50 -22.51
C GLN A 64 -4.05 -1.46 -21.68
N ARG A 65 -4.13 -2.24 -20.61
CA ARG A 65 -5.35 -2.35 -19.77
C ARG A 65 -5.50 -1.18 -18.80
N ASN A 66 -4.41 -0.54 -18.40
CA ASN A 66 -4.42 0.57 -17.46
C ASN A 66 -4.38 1.88 -18.25
N PRO A 67 -5.49 2.65 -18.29
CA PRO A 67 -5.56 3.85 -19.11
C PRO A 67 -4.62 4.96 -18.62
N TRP A 68 -4.18 4.93 -17.37
CA TRP A 68 -3.28 5.94 -16.77
C TRP A 68 -1.80 5.58 -16.86
N PHE A 69 -1.46 4.44 -17.46
CA PHE A 69 -0.09 3.95 -17.44
C PHE A 69 0.84 4.79 -18.33
N VAL A 70 0.31 5.39 -19.40
CA VAL A 70 1.07 6.32 -20.24
C VAL A 70 1.42 7.57 -19.45
N GLU A 71 0.45 8.17 -18.75
CA GLU A 71 0.66 9.37 -17.94
C GLU A 71 1.66 9.10 -16.80
N PHE A 72 1.52 7.97 -16.11
CA PHE A 72 2.50 7.52 -15.12
C PHE A 72 3.91 7.42 -15.72
N TRP A 73 4.04 6.79 -16.90
CA TRP A 73 5.33 6.60 -17.54
C TRP A 73 5.97 7.93 -17.96
N GLU A 74 5.17 8.84 -18.49
CA GLU A 74 5.62 10.19 -18.88
C GLU A 74 6.10 10.99 -17.68
N ASP A 75 5.38 10.94 -16.56
CA ASP A 75 5.76 11.58 -15.30
C ASP A 75 7.00 10.94 -14.67
N HIS A 76 7.02 9.61 -14.55
CA HIS A 76 8.14 8.87 -13.95
C HIS A 76 9.47 9.14 -14.66
N PHE A 77 9.47 9.08 -15.99
CA PHE A 77 10.68 9.30 -16.78
C PHE A 77 10.87 10.76 -17.22
N GLN A 78 9.95 11.67 -16.90
CA GLN A 78 9.97 13.07 -17.33
C GLN A 78 10.14 13.21 -18.85
N CYS A 79 9.30 12.50 -19.62
CA CYS A 79 9.30 12.50 -21.09
C CYS A 79 7.91 12.39 -21.69
N ARG A 80 7.76 12.77 -22.95
CA ARG A 80 6.51 12.60 -23.71
C ARG A 80 6.56 11.31 -24.53
N TYR A 81 5.58 10.44 -24.33
CA TYR A 81 5.48 9.18 -25.03
C TYR A 81 5.00 9.41 -26.48
N PRO A 82 5.62 8.77 -27.49
CA PRO A 82 5.25 8.99 -28.89
C PRO A 82 3.78 8.66 -29.18
N GLY A 83 3.02 9.65 -29.65
CA GLY A 83 1.60 9.47 -30.00
C GLY A 83 0.64 9.56 -28.82
N SER A 84 1.11 9.92 -27.62
CA SER A 84 0.24 10.18 -26.46
C SER A 84 -0.64 11.41 -26.68
N SER A 85 -1.82 11.40 -26.06
CA SER A 85 -2.72 12.54 -26.04
C SER A 85 -2.07 13.72 -25.31
N SER A 86 -2.28 14.95 -25.79
CA SER A 86 -1.78 16.13 -25.11
C SER A 86 -2.61 16.40 -23.85
N THR A 87 -1.96 16.58 -22.71
CA THR A 87 -2.58 16.97 -21.44
C THR A 87 -1.87 18.20 -20.86
N PRO A 88 -2.48 18.94 -19.90
CA PRO A 88 -1.79 20.04 -19.23
C PRO A 88 -0.54 19.62 -18.45
N TYR A 89 -0.40 18.33 -18.15
CA TYR A 89 0.61 17.77 -17.25
C TYR A 89 1.73 17.01 -17.98
N ASN A 90 1.65 16.81 -19.30
CA ASN A 90 2.67 16.10 -20.07
C ASN A 90 3.46 17.00 -21.05
N ASN A 91 3.69 18.25 -20.65
CA ASN A 91 4.48 19.23 -21.40
C ASN A 91 5.99 18.99 -21.26
N TYR A 92 6.44 17.78 -21.60
CA TYR A 92 7.85 17.40 -21.58
C TYR A 92 8.53 17.71 -22.92
N ASN A 93 9.72 18.31 -22.85
CA ASN A 93 10.52 18.63 -24.05
C ASN A 93 11.19 17.38 -24.66
N ARG A 94 11.44 16.36 -23.83
CA ARG A 94 12.10 15.11 -24.22
C ARG A 94 11.06 14.09 -24.67
N THR A 95 11.28 13.45 -25.80
CA THR A 95 10.48 12.28 -26.23
C THR A 95 11.03 11.01 -25.57
N CYS A 96 10.16 10.12 -25.11
CA CYS A 96 10.56 8.82 -24.55
C CYS A 96 11.16 7.92 -25.65
N SER A 97 12.25 7.19 -25.35
CA SER A 97 12.97 6.34 -26.31
C SER A 97 12.35 4.95 -26.49
N LYS A 98 11.37 4.58 -25.67
CA LYS A 98 10.73 3.24 -25.58
C LYS A 98 11.66 2.13 -25.06
N THR A 99 12.88 2.49 -24.71
CA THR A 99 13.86 1.59 -24.10
C THR A 99 13.94 1.76 -22.60
N GLU A 100 13.28 2.78 -22.04
CA GLU A 100 13.17 2.98 -20.60
C GLU A 100 12.59 1.75 -19.91
N ARG A 101 13.05 1.46 -18.70
CA ARG A 101 12.56 0.36 -17.87
C ARG A 101 12.50 0.86 -16.44
N LEU A 102 11.44 0.47 -15.73
CA LEU A 102 11.33 0.71 -14.31
C LEU A 102 12.44 -0.06 -13.59
N SER A 103 12.98 0.54 -12.54
CA SER A 103 14.02 -0.07 -11.72
C SER A 103 13.69 0.08 -10.25
N ARG A 104 14.34 -0.71 -9.39
CA ARG A 104 14.13 -0.62 -7.95
C ARG A 104 14.63 0.72 -7.40
N GLU A 105 15.59 1.32 -8.08
CA GLU A 105 16.25 2.55 -7.70
C GLU A 105 15.44 3.80 -8.05
N ASP A 106 14.55 3.72 -9.05
CA ASP A 106 13.70 4.83 -9.49
C ASP A 106 12.23 4.69 -9.11
N THR A 107 11.82 3.54 -8.55
CA THR A 107 10.42 3.24 -8.25
C THR A 107 10.21 3.04 -6.75
N ASP A 108 9.43 3.94 -6.15
CA ASP A 108 8.96 3.80 -4.77
C ASP A 108 7.71 2.91 -4.70
N PHE A 109 7.81 1.79 -4.00
CA PHE A 109 6.69 0.88 -3.79
C PHE A 109 5.87 1.26 -2.55
N GLU A 110 4.56 1.06 -2.60
CA GLU A 110 3.69 1.22 -1.43
C GLU A 110 3.92 0.05 -0.45
N ASP A 111 4.34 0.37 0.76
CA ASP A 111 4.61 -0.62 1.81
C ASP A 111 3.35 -1.38 2.24
N GLN A 112 2.17 -0.81 2.00
CA GLN A 112 0.87 -1.33 2.42
C GLN A 112 0.15 -2.19 1.37
N LEU A 113 0.84 -2.64 0.32
CA LEU A 113 0.25 -3.44 -0.77
C LEU A 113 -0.39 -4.75 -0.31
N GLN A 114 0.06 -5.33 0.80
CA GLN A 114 -0.53 -6.53 1.37
C GLN A 114 -2.04 -6.37 1.59
N PHE A 115 -2.50 -5.26 2.17
CA PHE A 115 -3.92 -5.09 2.48
C PHE A 115 -4.80 -5.10 1.23
N VAL A 116 -4.29 -4.54 0.13
CA VAL A 116 -4.98 -4.55 -1.18
C VAL A 116 -5.05 -5.98 -1.72
N SER A 117 -3.93 -6.70 -1.67
CA SER A 117 -3.85 -8.10 -2.07
C SER A 117 -4.81 -8.99 -1.27
N ASP A 118 -4.77 -8.89 0.06
CA ASP A 118 -5.58 -9.69 0.97
C ASP A 118 -7.07 -9.37 0.81
N ALA A 119 -7.45 -8.11 0.54
CA ALA A 119 -8.82 -7.75 0.24
C ALA A 119 -9.35 -8.45 -1.03
N VAL A 120 -8.57 -8.46 -2.12
CA VAL A 120 -8.94 -9.18 -3.35
C VAL A 120 -9.03 -10.68 -3.10
N MET A 121 -8.07 -11.25 -2.36
CA MET A 121 -8.06 -12.66 -2.00
C MET A 121 -9.27 -13.05 -1.13
N ALA A 122 -9.69 -12.20 -0.19
CA ALA A 122 -10.88 -12.44 0.62
C ALA A 122 -12.13 -12.63 -0.24
N PHE A 123 -12.34 -11.78 -1.25
CA PHE A 123 -13.44 -11.97 -2.20
C PHE A 123 -13.29 -13.24 -3.04
N ALA A 124 -12.08 -13.53 -3.53
CA ALA A 124 -11.83 -14.74 -4.32
C ALA A 124 -12.13 -16.03 -3.53
N TYR A 125 -11.69 -16.10 -2.27
CA TYR A 125 -11.94 -17.24 -1.38
C TYR A 125 -13.43 -17.34 -1.02
N ALA A 126 -14.10 -16.23 -0.70
CA ALA A 126 -15.53 -16.23 -0.43
C ALA A 126 -16.35 -16.71 -1.64
N LEU A 127 -16.03 -16.24 -2.85
CA LEU A 127 -16.71 -16.67 -4.08
C LEU A 127 -16.44 -18.14 -4.40
N ARG A 128 -15.20 -18.62 -4.17
CA ARG A 128 -14.85 -20.03 -4.31
C ARG A 128 -15.68 -20.91 -3.37
N ASP A 129 -15.78 -20.52 -2.10
CA ASP A 129 -16.47 -21.33 -1.09
C ASP A 129 -18.00 -21.28 -1.28
N MET A 130 -18.53 -20.11 -1.68
CA MET A 130 -19.92 -19.97 -2.11
C MET A 130 -20.23 -20.85 -3.33
N HIS A 131 -19.34 -20.88 -4.32
CA HIS A 131 -19.51 -21.70 -5.52
C HIS A 131 -19.42 -23.19 -5.23
N ARG A 132 -18.53 -23.62 -4.33
CA ARG A 132 -18.47 -25.00 -3.85
C ARG A 132 -19.75 -25.42 -3.16
N GLU A 133 -20.33 -24.58 -2.30
CA GLU A 133 -21.56 -24.88 -1.56
C GLU A 133 -22.81 -24.86 -2.45
N LEU A 134 -22.93 -23.88 -3.36
CA LEU A 134 -24.16 -23.66 -4.13
C LEU A 134 -24.18 -24.32 -5.51
N CYS A 135 -23.00 -24.57 -6.11
CA CYS A 135 -22.86 -25.08 -7.48
C CYS A 135 -22.13 -26.43 -7.55
N ASP A 136 -21.94 -27.11 -6.41
CA ASP A 136 -21.16 -28.35 -6.29
C ASP A 136 -19.72 -28.25 -6.84
N GLY A 137 -19.16 -27.04 -6.94
CA GLY A 137 -17.85 -26.83 -7.57
C GLY A 137 -17.79 -27.13 -9.07
N LYS A 138 -18.92 -27.30 -9.75
CA LYS A 138 -18.96 -27.55 -11.21
C LYS A 138 -18.47 -26.33 -11.99
N PRO A 139 -17.81 -26.51 -13.15
CA PRO A 139 -17.36 -25.38 -13.96
C PRO A 139 -18.49 -24.40 -14.28
N SER A 140 -18.18 -23.10 -14.28
CA SER A 140 -19.12 -21.99 -14.50
C SER A 140 -20.05 -21.69 -13.32
N LEU A 141 -20.72 -20.54 -13.39
CA LEU A 141 -21.74 -20.13 -12.41
C LEU A 141 -23.05 -20.88 -12.64
N CYS A 142 -23.62 -21.45 -11.57
CA CYS A 142 -24.96 -22.03 -11.57
C CYS A 142 -26.06 -21.00 -11.30
N ASP A 143 -27.32 -21.39 -11.46
CA ASP A 143 -28.48 -20.50 -11.30
C ASP A 143 -28.59 -19.92 -9.87
N ALA A 144 -28.13 -20.65 -8.86
CA ALA A 144 -28.10 -20.18 -7.47
C ALA A 144 -27.17 -18.96 -7.26
N MET A 145 -26.22 -18.71 -8.18
CA MET A 145 -25.33 -17.55 -8.18
C MET A 145 -25.64 -16.56 -9.30
N LYS A 146 -26.81 -16.66 -9.94
CA LYS A 146 -27.24 -15.79 -11.05
C LYS A 146 -28.62 -15.17 -10.78
N PRO A 147 -28.70 -13.94 -10.24
CA PRO A 147 -27.60 -13.12 -9.72
C PRO A 147 -27.16 -13.57 -8.32
N THR A 148 -25.91 -13.27 -7.96
CA THR A 148 -25.42 -13.46 -6.60
C THR A 148 -26.15 -12.54 -5.62
N LYS A 149 -26.61 -13.09 -4.48
CA LYS A 149 -27.21 -12.31 -3.40
C LYS A 149 -26.12 -11.82 -2.46
N GLY A 150 -26.07 -10.51 -2.21
CA GLY A 150 -25.06 -9.90 -1.34
C GLY A 150 -25.06 -10.45 0.10
N ALA A 151 -26.25 -10.76 0.64
CA ALA A 151 -26.37 -11.36 1.97
C ALA A 151 -25.73 -12.77 2.05
N ASP A 152 -25.87 -13.56 0.99
CA ASP A 152 -25.23 -14.88 0.91
C ASP A 152 -23.72 -14.71 0.80
N LEU A 153 -23.24 -13.84 -0.09
CA LEU A 153 -21.80 -13.55 -0.22
C LEU A 153 -21.18 -13.06 1.10
N LEU A 154 -21.87 -12.17 1.84
CA LEU A 154 -21.40 -11.68 3.13
C LEU A 154 -21.22 -12.81 4.15
N ARG A 155 -22.08 -13.83 4.13
CA ARG A 155 -21.98 -15.01 4.99
C ARG A 155 -20.70 -15.82 4.71
N PHE A 156 -20.28 -15.88 3.45
CA PHE A 156 -19.02 -16.53 3.07
C PHE A 156 -17.82 -15.63 3.38
N LEU A 157 -17.90 -14.32 3.08
CA LEU A 157 -16.85 -13.35 3.41
C LEU A 157 -16.50 -13.37 4.90
N ARG A 158 -17.48 -13.41 5.81
CA ARG A 158 -17.24 -13.47 7.26
C ARG A 158 -16.51 -14.71 7.76
N LYS A 159 -16.39 -15.75 6.92
CA LYS A 159 -15.79 -17.04 7.28
C LYS A 159 -14.49 -17.32 6.51
N VAL A 160 -14.00 -16.38 5.71
CA VAL A 160 -12.78 -16.62 4.93
C VAL A 160 -11.60 -16.77 5.86
N GLU A 161 -10.78 -17.76 5.56
CA GLU A 161 -9.50 -18.02 6.20
C GLU A 161 -8.56 -18.54 5.11
N PHE A 162 -7.40 -17.89 4.98
CA PHE A 162 -6.43 -18.24 3.95
C PHE A 162 -5.02 -17.77 4.30
N GLU A 163 -4.03 -18.39 3.67
CA GLU A 163 -2.66 -17.86 3.60
C GLU A 163 -2.58 -16.86 2.43
N GLY A 164 -2.26 -15.61 2.76
CA GLY A 164 -2.14 -14.51 1.80
C GLY A 164 -0.86 -14.61 0.97
N LEU A 165 -0.74 -13.75 -0.03
CA LEU A 165 0.44 -13.73 -0.92
C LEU A 165 1.70 -13.19 -0.24
N SER A 166 1.57 -12.60 0.93
CA SER A 166 2.66 -12.23 1.84
C SER A 166 3.15 -13.40 2.72
N GLY A 167 2.43 -14.54 2.73
CA GLY A 167 2.66 -15.67 3.64
C GLY A 167 1.94 -15.54 5.00
N ASP A 168 1.28 -14.41 5.25
CA ASP A 168 0.49 -14.24 6.47
C ASP A 168 -0.84 -14.99 6.40
N HIS A 169 -1.28 -15.51 7.54
CA HIS A 169 -2.64 -16.02 7.67
C HIS A 169 -3.62 -14.86 7.89
N PHE A 170 -4.63 -14.79 7.02
CA PHE A 170 -5.70 -13.80 7.05
C PHE A 170 -7.02 -14.46 7.46
N ARG A 171 -7.73 -13.79 8.38
CA ARG A 171 -9.13 -14.04 8.71
C ARG A 171 -9.76 -12.75 9.23
N PHE A 172 -11.08 -12.65 9.12
CA PHE A 172 -11.83 -11.63 9.84
C PHE A 172 -12.09 -12.05 11.29
N ASP A 173 -12.19 -11.06 12.17
CA ASP A 173 -12.70 -11.27 13.52
C ASP A 173 -14.24 -11.36 13.55
N THR A 174 -14.83 -11.43 14.74
CA THR A 174 -16.28 -11.53 14.92
C THR A 174 -17.05 -10.28 14.46
N ASN A 175 -16.40 -9.12 14.41
CA ASN A 175 -16.98 -7.86 13.95
C ASN A 175 -16.82 -7.68 12.44
N GLY A 176 -15.95 -8.47 11.80
CA GLY A 176 -15.61 -8.35 10.39
C GLY A 176 -14.36 -7.52 10.14
N ASP A 177 -13.56 -7.27 11.18
CA ASP A 177 -12.31 -6.53 11.09
C ASP A 177 -11.15 -7.46 10.75
N GLY A 178 -10.19 -6.93 9.98
CA GLY A 178 -8.92 -7.61 9.73
C GLY A 178 -8.03 -7.63 10.98
N PRO A 179 -6.93 -8.40 10.97
CA PRO A 179 -6.05 -8.48 12.12
C PRO A 179 -5.39 -7.13 12.46
N ALA A 180 -5.55 -6.66 13.70
CA ALA A 180 -5.01 -5.39 14.17
C ALA A 180 -3.53 -5.54 14.60
N ARG A 181 -2.61 -5.14 13.72
CA ARG A 181 -1.16 -5.26 13.92
C ARG A 181 -0.44 -3.99 13.47
N TYR A 182 0.33 -3.37 14.36
CA TYR A 182 1.02 -2.11 14.08
C TYR A 182 2.45 -2.13 14.63
N ASN A 183 3.38 -1.55 13.89
CA ASN A 183 4.66 -1.10 14.43
C ASN A 183 4.47 0.26 15.11
N ILE A 184 5.08 0.44 16.28
CA ILE A 184 5.27 1.76 16.87
C ILE A 184 6.62 2.25 16.41
N ILE A 185 6.64 3.39 15.71
CA ILE A 185 7.83 3.93 15.09
C ILE A 185 8.15 5.32 15.63
N HIS A 186 9.44 5.65 15.66
CA HIS A 186 9.95 6.94 16.12
C HIS A 186 10.82 7.55 15.02
N PHE A 187 10.54 8.79 14.62
CA PHE A 187 11.41 9.54 13.71
C PHE A 187 12.57 10.19 14.47
N LYS A 188 13.78 9.68 14.28
CA LYS A 188 14.98 10.13 15.00
C LYS A 188 16.07 10.56 14.04
N GLN A 189 16.85 11.55 14.45
CA GLN A 189 18.15 11.82 13.86
C GLN A 189 19.14 10.72 14.28
N SER A 190 19.54 9.86 13.35
CA SER A 190 20.51 8.79 13.62
C SER A 190 21.96 9.29 13.57
N LYS A 191 22.21 10.31 12.75
CA LYS A 191 23.48 11.04 12.61
C LYS A 191 23.15 12.49 12.27
N GLU A 192 24.08 13.41 12.51
CA GLU A 192 23.88 14.82 12.15
C GLU A 192 23.42 14.96 10.70
N GLY A 193 22.24 15.55 10.50
CA GLY A 193 21.60 15.74 9.20
C GLY A 193 20.91 14.51 8.60
N GLN A 194 21.00 13.33 9.22
CA GLN A 194 20.37 12.09 8.74
C GLN A 194 19.27 11.61 9.69
N TYR A 195 18.04 11.54 9.16
CA TYR A 195 16.85 11.18 9.91
C TYR A 195 16.24 9.88 9.39
N ASN A 196 15.77 9.03 10.28
CA ASN A 196 15.19 7.75 9.94
C ASN A 196 14.02 7.40 10.87
N TRP A 197 13.05 6.67 10.34
CA TRP A 197 12.05 5.98 11.15
C TRP A 197 12.67 4.73 11.76
N VAL A 198 12.58 4.59 13.08
CA VAL A 198 13.03 3.40 13.81
C VAL A 198 11.86 2.75 14.53
N LYS A 199 11.75 1.41 14.43
CA LYS A 199 10.76 0.66 15.22
C LYS A 199 11.16 0.70 16.70
N VAL A 200 10.25 1.18 17.54
CA VAL A 200 10.41 1.29 19.01
C VAL A 200 9.36 0.47 19.76
N GLY A 201 8.53 -0.29 19.06
CA GLY A 201 7.54 -1.15 19.67
C GLY A 201 6.58 -1.74 18.64
N GLU A 202 5.57 -2.41 19.15
CA GLU A 202 4.49 -2.98 18.37
C GLU A 202 3.20 -3.04 19.18
N TYR A 203 2.09 -2.98 18.46
CA TYR A 203 0.76 -3.27 18.97
C TYR A 203 0.22 -4.48 18.23
N TYR A 204 -0.21 -5.49 18.98
CA TYR A 204 -0.74 -6.72 18.43
C TYR A 204 -1.95 -7.17 19.25
N GLU A 205 -3.13 -7.25 18.63
CA GLU A 205 -4.36 -7.80 19.23
C GLU A 205 -4.67 -7.30 20.65
N GLY A 206 -4.53 -5.99 20.89
CA GLY A 206 -4.84 -5.36 22.19
C GLY A 206 -3.65 -5.22 23.13
N GLU A 207 -2.50 -5.81 22.80
CA GLU A 207 -1.28 -5.72 23.60
C GLU A 207 -0.29 -4.72 22.98
N LEU A 208 0.11 -3.72 23.76
CA LEU A 208 1.16 -2.76 23.39
C LEU A 208 2.48 -3.16 24.04
N ARG A 209 3.50 -3.40 23.23
CA ARG A 209 4.88 -3.68 23.66
C ARG A 209 5.80 -2.58 23.16
N LEU A 210 6.42 -1.86 24.08
CA LEU A 210 7.37 -0.80 23.76
C LEU A 210 8.78 -1.23 24.15
N ASN A 211 9.72 -1.02 23.24
CA ASN A 211 11.14 -1.10 23.52
C ASN A 211 11.69 0.31 23.73
N MET A 212 11.71 0.75 25.00
CA MET A 212 12.14 2.10 25.39
C MET A 212 13.63 2.17 25.75
N SER A 213 14.44 1.19 25.35
CA SER A 213 15.90 1.21 25.51
C SER A 213 16.58 2.18 24.56
#